data_AF-A0A9C9G323-F1
#
_entry.id   AF-A0A9C9G323-F1
#
_cell.length_a   1.000
_cell.length_b   1.000
_cell.length_c   1.000
_cell.angle_alpha   90.00
_cell.angle_beta   90.00
_cell.angle_gamma   90.00
#
_symmetry.space_group_name_H-M   'P 1'
#
loop_
_entity.id
_entity.type
_entity.pdbx_description
1 polymer ?
#
loop_
_entity_poly.entity_id
_entity_poly.type
_entity_poly.pdbx_seq_one_letter_code
_entity_poly.pdbx_strand_id
1 'polypeptide(L)'
;MQNKTFVLVFALLSVVLVYLFYSAPPPLDENRNSGVRIPVKQVLEILNEENRLTRELYTKEIVGLGKKAGLDFDENWRDDDIHAGPLPAQFLREVANTLEKSPVTIGLYLGSDYPINQANLFEGKQMGIYRKLKQDRQAQFFYVEDIQRYAYMFEDVAISSVCVDCHNNHDESPKEDWKL
;
A
#
# COMPACT_ATOMS: atom_id res chain seq x y z
N MET A 1 47.55 -46.79 40.15
CA MET A 1 47.72 -46.29 38.76
C MET A 1 46.53 -45.42 38.29
N GLN A 2 45.30 -45.68 38.74
CA GLN A 2 44.08 -44.94 38.38
C GLN A 2 44.12 -43.41 38.57
N ASN A 3 44.69 -42.91 39.68
CA ASN A 3 44.75 -41.47 39.94
C ASN A 3 45.65 -40.70 38.96
N LYS A 4 46.72 -41.31 38.43
CA LYS A 4 47.61 -40.62 37.48
C LYS A 4 46.95 -40.45 36.12
N THR A 5 46.22 -41.47 35.67
CA THR A 5 45.43 -41.41 34.43
C THR A 5 44.30 -40.38 34.55
N PHE A 6 43.62 -40.33 35.69
CA PHE A 6 42.57 -39.34 35.95
C PHE A 6 43.10 -37.90 35.91
N VAL A 7 44.23 -37.63 36.57
CA VAL A 7 44.87 -36.31 36.56
C VAL A 7 45.32 -35.91 35.15
N LEU A 8 45.87 -36.84 34.36
CA LEU A 8 46.27 -36.57 32.98
C LEU A 8 45.08 -36.26 32.06
N VAL A 9 43.98 -36.99 32.19
CA VAL A 9 42.75 -36.73 31.42
C VAL A 9 42.15 -35.38 31.79
N PHE A 10 42.13 -35.05 33.08
CA PHE A 10 41.63 -33.76 33.54
C PHE A 10 42.49 -32.59 33.05
N ALA A 11 43.81 -32.74 33.08
CA ALA A 11 44.74 -31.74 32.53
C ALA A 11 44.55 -31.56 31.02
N LEU A 12 44.38 -32.65 30.27
CA LEU A 12 44.13 -32.62 28.83
C LEU A 12 42.81 -31.89 28.51
N LEU A 13 41.72 -32.24 29.20
CA LEU A 13 40.43 -31.59 29.04
C LEU A 13 40.48 -30.09 29.37
N SER A 14 41.24 -29.72 30.40
CA SER A 14 41.43 -28.31 30.76
C SER A 14 42.14 -27.52 29.66
N VAL A 15 43.18 -28.11 29.05
CA VAL A 15 43.88 -27.48 27.91
C VAL A 15 42.96 -27.36 26.70
N VAL A 16 42.17 -28.40 26.40
CA VAL A 16 41.20 -28.36 25.29
C VAL A 16 40.14 -27.28 25.52
N LEU A 17 39.61 -27.15 26.73
CA LEU A 17 38.66 -26.09 27.09
C LEU A 17 39.27 -24.70 26.89
N VAL A 18 40.47 -24.47 27.42
CA VAL A 18 41.17 -23.18 27.25
C VAL A 18 41.42 -22.90 25.77
N TYR A 19 41.84 -23.90 25.00
CA TYR A 19 42.04 -23.76 23.57
C TYR A 19 40.74 -23.41 22.83
N LEU A 20 39.62 -24.06 23.15
CA LEU A 20 38.31 -23.80 22.53
C LEU A 20 37.77 -22.41 22.89
N PHE A 21 38.00 -21.92 24.10
CA PHE A 21 37.63 -20.55 24.48
C PHE A 21 38.53 -19.50 23.81
N TYR A 22 39.83 -19.76 23.69
CA TYR A 22 40.77 -18.83 23.05
C TYR A 22 40.60 -18.80 21.52
N SER A 23 40.31 -19.95 20.91
CA SER A 23 40.07 -20.08 19.46
C SER A 23 38.60 -19.92 19.08
N ALA A 24 37.74 -19.53 20.03
CA ALA A 24 36.34 -19.27 19.74
C ALA A 24 36.26 -18.21 18.65
N PRO A 25 35.59 -18.49 17.51
CA PRO A 25 35.39 -17.47 16.50
C PRO A 25 34.62 -16.30 17.13
N PRO A 26 34.84 -15.06 16.66
CA PRO A 26 34.05 -13.94 17.10
C PRO A 26 32.55 -14.26 16.93
N PRO A 27 31.68 -13.76 17.83
CA PRO A 27 30.24 -13.97 17.70
C PRO A 27 29.79 -13.56 16.30
N LEU A 28 28.89 -14.35 15.71
CA LEU A 28 28.30 -14.00 14.43
C LEU A 28 27.66 -12.63 14.56
N ASP A 29 28.03 -11.73 13.64
CA ASP A 29 27.45 -10.40 13.59
C ASP A 29 25.95 -10.57 13.33
N GLU A 30 25.11 -10.36 14.35
CA GLU A 30 23.64 -10.46 14.24
C GLU A 30 23.08 -9.50 13.17
N ASN A 31 23.89 -8.51 12.78
CA ASN A 31 23.62 -7.58 11.67
C ASN A 31 23.93 -8.14 10.26
N ARG A 32 24.18 -9.45 10.10
CA ARG A 32 24.29 -10.10 8.77
C ARG A 32 23.01 -10.15 7.93
N ASN A 33 21.99 -9.36 8.26
CA ASN A 33 20.98 -8.94 7.29
C ASN A 33 21.45 -7.66 6.58
N SER A 34 22.54 -7.78 5.82
CA SER A 34 22.99 -6.79 4.84
C SER A 34 22.20 -6.88 3.53
N GLY A 35 20.92 -7.24 3.61
CA GLY A 35 19.99 -7.03 2.51
C GLY A 35 19.74 -5.53 2.33
N VAL A 36 19.61 -5.08 1.09
CA VAL A 36 19.19 -3.71 0.79
C VAL A 36 17.85 -3.45 1.50
N ARG A 37 17.82 -2.50 2.43
CA ARG A 37 16.59 -2.07 3.09
C ARG A 37 16.00 -0.90 2.30
N ILE A 38 14.79 -1.07 1.77
CA ILE A 38 14.07 0.00 1.09
C ILE A 38 13.23 0.76 2.13
N PRO A 39 13.34 2.09 2.24
CA PRO A 39 12.48 2.88 3.12
C PRO A 39 11.00 2.68 2.78
N VAL A 40 10.13 2.53 3.79
CA VAL A 40 8.69 2.34 3.59
C VAL A 40 8.07 3.46 2.75
N LYS A 41 8.49 4.71 2.98
CA LYS A 41 8.06 5.85 2.16
C LYS A 41 8.34 5.63 0.67
N GLN A 42 9.52 5.13 0.31
CA GLN A 42 9.89 4.85 -1.08
C GLN A 42 9.05 3.72 -1.68
N VAL A 43 8.74 2.67 -0.89
CA VAL A 43 7.83 1.61 -1.34
C VAL A 43 6.44 2.16 -1.63
N LEU A 44 5.89 2.98 -0.73
CA LEU A 44 4.56 3.58 -0.90
C LEU A 44 4.52 4.61 -2.04
N GLU A 45 5.62 5.33 -2.30
CA GLU A 45 5.76 6.20 -3.46
C GLU A 45 5.69 5.43 -4.78
N ILE A 46 6.38 4.29 -4.87
CA ILE A 46 6.35 3.41 -6.06
C ILE A 46 4.95 2.83 -6.26
N LEU A 47 4.32 2.36 -5.18
CA LEU A 47 2.96 1.80 -5.26
C LEU A 47 1.93 2.86 -5.64
N ASN A 48 2.07 4.09 -5.16
CA ASN A 48 1.25 5.22 -5.60
C ASN A 48 1.41 5.48 -7.10
N GLU A 49 2.65 5.53 -7.59
CA GLU A 49 2.91 5.74 -9.01
C GLU A 49 2.28 4.64 -9.88
N GLU A 50 2.42 3.38 -9.47
CA GLU A 50 1.78 2.24 -10.12
C GLU A 50 0.25 2.40 -10.13
N ASN A 51 -0.36 2.72 -8.99
CA ASN A 51 -1.81 2.89 -8.88
C ASN A 51 -2.32 4.00 -9.81
N ARG A 52 -1.62 5.15 -9.84
CA ARG A 52 -1.95 6.29 -10.70
C ARG A 52 -1.92 5.90 -12.18
N LEU A 53 -0.82 5.27 -12.62
CA LEU A 53 -0.65 4.86 -14.02
C LEU A 53 -1.66 3.78 -14.41
N THR A 54 -1.93 2.82 -13.53
CA THR A 54 -2.95 1.79 -13.75
C THR A 54 -4.33 2.41 -13.91
N ARG A 55 -4.71 3.38 -13.06
CA ARG A 55 -5.98 4.11 -13.19
C ARG A 55 -6.07 4.89 -14.50
N GLU A 56 -5.00 5.57 -14.87
CA GLU A 56 -4.93 6.36 -16.11
C GLU A 56 -5.11 5.46 -17.35
N LEU A 57 -4.34 4.37 -17.42
CA LEU A 57 -4.42 3.40 -18.51
C LEU A 57 -5.80 2.74 -18.57
N TYR A 58 -6.37 2.32 -17.43
CA TYR A 58 -7.70 1.73 -17.40
C TYR A 58 -8.77 2.72 -17.88
N THR A 59 -8.71 3.96 -17.43
CA THR A 59 -9.66 5.02 -17.82
C THR A 59 -9.58 5.30 -19.31
N LYS A 60 -8.37 5.44 -19.86
CA LYS A 60 -8.17 5.84 -21.26
C LYS A 60 -8.35 4.68 -22.23
N GLU A 61 -7.63 3.59 -22.00
CA GLU A 61 -7.46 2.49 -22.96
C GLU A 61 -8.56 1.44 -22.82
N ILE A 62 -9.16 1.26 -21.63
CA ILE A 62 -10.25 0.29 -21.42
C ILE A 62 -11.61 0.97 -21.46
N VAL A 63 -11.87 1.89 -20.53
CA VAL A 63 -13.18 2.56 -20.44
C VAL A 63 -13.40 3.50 -21.63
N GLY A 64 -12.43 4.38 -21.91
CA GLY A 64 -12.53 5.38 -22.96
C GLY A 64 -12.66 4.77 -24.36
N LEU A 65 -11.82 3.82 -24.73
CA LEU A 65 -11.91 3.12 -26.02
C LEU A 65 -13.07 2.13 -26.06
N GLY A 66 -13.36 1.44 -24.95
CA GLY A 66 -14.48 0.52 -24.83
C GLY A 66 -15.82 1.21 -25.08
N LYS A 67 -16.06 2.37 -24.46
CA LYS A 67 -17.28 3.17 -24.70
C LYS A 67 -17.41 3.58 -26.17
N LYS A 68 -16.30 3.95 -26.83
CA LYS A 68 -16.30 4.26 -28.27
C LYS A 68 -16.60 3.05 -29.15
N ALA A 69 -16.28 1.85 -28.68
CA ALA A 69 -16.57 0.58 -29.34
C ALA A 69 -17.96 0.01 -28.99
N GLY A 70 -18.76 0.70 -28.16
CA GLY A 70 -20.09 0.25 -27.74
C GLY A 70 -20.09 -0.70 -26.54
N LEU A 71 -19.04 -0.71 -25.72
CA LEU A 71 -19.02 -1.41 -24.43
C LEU A 71 -19.55 -0.50 -23.32
N ASP A 72 -20.36 -1.08 -22.43
CA ASP A 72 -20.91 -0.38 -21.28
C ASP A 72 -20.04 -0.56 -20.03
N PHE A 73 -20.03 0.48 -19.20
CA PHE A 73 -19.31 0.50 -17.91
C PHE A 73 -20.20 1.14 -16.87
N ASP A 74 -20.35 0.47 -15.74
CA ASP A 74 -21.31 0.83 -14.71
C ASP A 74 -20.70 0.67 -13.31
N GLU A 75 -21.20 1.44 -12.35
CA GLU A 75 -20.80 1.31 -10.95
C GLU A 75 -21.37 0.06 -10.29
N ASN A 76 -22.53 -0.40 -10.76
CA ASN A 76 -23.26 -1.58 -10.33
C ASN A 76 -22.99 -2.78 -11.25
N TRP A 77 -21.84 -2.80 -11.92
CA TRP A 77 -21.40 -3.90 -12.82
C TRP A 77 -21.38 -5.30 -12.19
N ARG A 78 -21.54 -5.41 -10.86
CA ARG A 78 -21.64 -6.67 -10.13
C ARG A 78 -23.08 -7.22 -10.05
N ASP A 79 -24.08 -6.40 -10.38
CA ASP A 79 -25.48 -6.79 -10.35
C ASP A 79 -25.78 -7.71 -11.55
N ASP A 80 -26.55 -8.78 -11.30
CA ASP A 80 -26.74 -9.87 -12.26
C ASP A 80 -27.42 -9.44 -13.57
N ASP A 81 -28.19 -8.35 -13.55
CA ASP A 81 -28.88 -7.78 -14.70
C ASP A 81 -28.07 -6.73 -15.47
N ILE A 82 -26.94 -6.29 -14.91
CA ILE A 82 -26.08 -5.26 -15.50
C ILE A 82 -24.96 -5.90 -16.32
N HIS A 83 -25.02 -5.69 -17.63
CA HIS A 83 -24.05 -6.23 -18.59
C HIS A 83 -22.96 -5.18 -18.91
N ALA A 84 -22.17 -4.81 -17.89
CA ALA A 84 -21.17 -3.76 -18.00
C ALA A 84 -19.84 -4.14 -17.34
N GLY A 85 -18.76 -3.47 -17.71
CA GLY A 85 -17.49 -3.52 -16.99
C GLY A 85 -17.44 -2.56 -15.79
N PRO A 86 -16.50 -2.74 -14.84
CA PRO A 86 -16.32 -1.78 -13.75
C PRO A 86 -15.84 -0.43 -14.26
N LEU A 87 -16.34 0.65 -13.66
CA LEU A 87 -15.71 1.96 -13.73
C LEU A 87 -14.33 1.98 -13.02
N PRO A 88 -13.45 2.96 -13.30
CA PRO A 88 -12.06 2.94 -12.80
C PRO A 88 -11.95 2.87 -11.27
N ALA A 89 -12.81 3.59 -10.54
CA ALA A 89 -12.81 3.57 -9.07
C ALA A 89 -13.22 2.21 -8.50
N GLN A 90 -14.18 1.54 -9.13
CA GLN A 90 -14.66 0.20 -8.78
C GLN A 90 -13.55 -0.82 -9.02
N PHE A 91 -12.86 -0.74 -10.16
CA PHE A 91 -11.71 -1.60 -10.44
C PHE A 91 -10.62 -1.46 -9.38
N LEU A 92 -10.22 -0.22 -9.04
CA LEU A 92 -9.21 0.01 -8.00
C LEU A 92 -9.67 -0.46 -6.62
N ARG A 93 -10.95 -0.32 -6.28
CA ARG A 93 -11.51 -0.82 -5.03
C ARG A 93 -11.48 -2.35 -4.95
N GLU A 94 -11.75 -3.06 -6.04
CA GLU A 94 -11.61 -4.52 -6.08
C GLU A 94 -10.14 -4.96 -5.91
N VAL A 95 -9.20 -4.23 -6.53
CA VAL A 95 -7.76 -4.46 -6.33
C VAL A 95 -7.38 -4.24 -4.85
N ALA A 96 -7.85 -3.15 -4.25
CA ALA A 96 -7.64 -2.85 -2.83
C ALA A 96 -8.16 -3.98 -1.92
N ASN A 97 -9.43 -4.36 -2.11
CA ASN A 97 -10.09 -5.44 -1.36
C ASN A 97 -9.35 -6.78 -1.50
N THR A 98 -8.74 -7.03 -2.67
CA THR A 98 -7.97 -8.24 -2.95
C THR A 98 -6.60 -8.20 -2.26
N LEU A 99 -5.91 -7.05 -2.32
CA LEU A 99 -4.61 -6.85 -1.68
C LEU A 99 -4.69 -6.95 -0.15
N GLU A 100 -5.76 -6.44 0.45
CA GLU A 100 -5.99 -6.55 1.91
C GLU A 100 -6.11 -8.00 2.38
N LYS A 101 -6.62 -8.89 1.52
CA LYS A 101 -6.76 -10.33 1.79
C LYS A 101 -5.52 -11.12 1.40
N SER A 102 -4.52 -10.47 0.81
CA SER A 102 -3.31 -11.14 0.33
C SER A 102 -2.27 -11.30 1.46
N PRO A 103 -1.30 -12.23 1.31
CA PRO A 103 -0.19 -12.37 2.25
C PRO A 103 0.68 -11.11 2.38
N VAL A 104 0.71 -10.27 1.34
CA VAL A 104 1.39 -8.98 1.34
C VAL A 104 0.35 -7.89 1.58
N THR A 105 -0.03 -7.72 2.84
CA THR A 105 -1.14 -6.83 3.21
C THR A 105 -0.79 -5.36 2.95
N ILE A 106 -1.38 -4.80 1.89
CA ILE A 106 -1.35 -3.37 1.56
C ILE A 106 -2.79 -2.90 1.57
N GLY A 107 -3.07 -1.84 2.34
CA GLY A 107 -4.36 -1.16 2.30
C GLY A 107 -4.33 -0.05 1.25
N LEU A 108 -5.36 0.03 0.43
CA LEU A 108 -5.58 1.17 -0.47
C LEU A 108 -6.96 1.73 -0.14
N TYR A 109 -7.00 3.02 0.18
CA TYR A 109 -8.22 3.70 0.56
C TYR A 109 -8.42 4.92 -0.35
N LEU A 110 -9.57 4.95 -1.02
CA LEU A 110 -10.01 6.11 -1.79
C LEU A 110 -10.93 6.94 -0.91
N GLY A 111 -10.53 8.17 -0.60
CA GLY A 111 -11.30 9.09 0.23
C GLY A 111 -11.37 10.50 -0.37
N SER A 112 -12.37 11.27 0.04
CA SER A 112 -12.63 12.62 -0.44
C SER A 112 -13.36 13.47 0.61
N ASP A 113 -13.27 14.79 0.52
CA ASP A 113 -14.17 15.72 1.22
C ASP A 113 -15.51 15.90 0.52
N TYR A 114 -15.63 15.42 -0.72
CA TYR A 114 -16.83 15.39 -1.54
C TYR A 114 -16.96 14.02 -2.24
N PRO A 115 -17.13 12.92 -1.49
CA PRO A 115 -17.27 11.61 -2.11
C PRO A 115 -18.71 11.40 -2.62
N ILE A 116 -18.85 10.67 -3.73
CA ILE A 116 -20.15 10.12 -4.15
C ILE A 116 -20.60 9.10 -3.10
N ASN A 117 -19.80 8.05 -2.88
CA ASN A 117 -20.05 7.07 -1.83
C ASN A 117 -19.64 7.62 -0.46
N GLN A 118 -20.61 7.83 0.43
CA GLN A 118 -20.39 8.42 1.75
C GLN A 118 -19.41 7.65 2.65
N ALA A 119 -19.18 6.35 2.42
CA ALA A 119 -18.15 5.59 3.15
C ALA A 119 -16.71 6.08 2.87
N ASN A 120 -16.52 6.88 1.82
CA ASN A 120 -15.26 7.48 1.45
C ASN A 120 -15.09 8.91 2.01
N LEU A 121 -15.99 9.37 2.87
CA LEU A 121 -15.90 10.70 3.47
C LEU A 121 -14.74 10.76 4.47
N PHE A 122 -13.84 11.70 4.26
CA PHE A 122 -12.76 11.93 5.21
C PHE A 122 -13.29 12.53 6.53
N GLU A 123 -12.87 11.95 7.66
CA GLU A 123 -13.24 12.39 9.01
C GLU A 123 -12.04 12.45 9.97
N GLY A 124 -12.09 13.33 10.98
CA GLY A 124 -11.07 13.38 12.04
C GLY A 124 -9.65 13.69 11.54
N LYS A 125 -8.66 12.90 11.98
CA LYS A 125 -7.23 13.13 11.71
C LYS A 125 -6.91 13.11 10.21
N GLN A 126 -7.56 12.24 9.44
CA GLN A 126 -7.32 12.11 8.00
C GLN A 126 -7.74 13.38 7.23
N MET A 127 -8.85 14.01 7.61
CA MET A 127 -9.29 15.29 7.02
C MET A 127 -8.29 16.42 7.30
N GLY A 128 -7.69 16.44 8.49
CA GLY A 128 -6.63 17.39 8.83
C GLY A 128 -5.37 17.24 7.95
N ILE A 129 -5.01 15.99 7.62
CA ILE A 129 -3.88 15.68 6.73
C ILE A 129 -4.24 16.03 5.28
N TYR A 130 -5.44 15.67 4.84
CA TYR A 130 -5.94 15.98 3.50
C TYR A 130 -6.00 17.50 3.25
N ARG A 131 -6.36 18.31 4.25
CA ARG A 131 -6.29 19.78 4.15
C ARG A 131 -4.88 20.30 3.88
N LYS A 132 -3.85 19.70 4.49
CA LYS A 132 -2.45 20.06 4.20
C LYS A 132 -2.09 19.73 2.77
N LEU A 133 -2.42 18.51 2.34
CA LEU A 133 -2.24 18.06 0.95
C LEU A 133 -2.92 19.00 -0.05
N LYS A 134 -4.14 19.48 0.23
CA LYS A 134 -4.83 20.45 -0.64
C LYS A 134 -4.14 21.81 -0.71
N GLN A 135 -3.46 22.23 0.37
CA GLN A 135 -2.79 23.53 0.44
C GLN A 135 -1.47 23.54 -0.33
N ASP A 136 -0.64 22.50 -0.14
CA ASP A 136 0.71 22.45 -0.69
C ASP A 136 0.84 21.58 -1.95
N ARG A 137 -0.19 20.78 -2.29
CA ARG A 137 -0.19 19.79 -3.37
C ARG A 137 0.91 18.73 -3.20
N GLN A 138 1.34 18.49 -1.96
CA GLN A 138 2.35 17.49 -1.64
C GLN A 138 1.74 16.30 -0.94
N ALA A 139 2.19 15.11 -1.35
CA ALA A 139 1.80 13.88 -0.70
C ALA A 139 2.28 13.86 0.75
N GLN A 140 1.45 13.32 1.64
CA GLN A 140 1.67 13.32 3.08
C GLN A 140 2.03 11.91 3.53
N PHE A 141 3.24 11.74 4.07
CA PHE A 141 3.70 10.50 4.69
C PHE A 141 3.54 10.58 6.21
N PHE A 142 2.79 9.67 6.82
CA PHE A 142 2.50 9.71 8.25
C PHE A 142 2.24 8.32 8.82
N TYR A 143 2.24 8.22 10.15
CA TYR A 143 1.90 7.00 10.87
C TYR A 143 0.46 7.05 11.36
N VAL A 144 -0.28 5.97 11.14
CA VAL A 144 -1.64 5.76 11.60
C VAL A 144 -1.59 4.87 12.84
N GLU A 145 -1.80 5.47 14.00
CA GLU A 145 -1.65 4.81 15.31
C GLU A 145 -2.66 3.66 15.48
N ASP A 146 -3.92 3.87 15.10
CA ASP A 146 -5.02 2.91 15.31
C ASP A 146 -4.80 1.56 14.62
N ILE A 147 -4.17 1.58 13.44
CA ILE A 147 -3.88 0.36 12.65
C ILE A 147 -2.38 0.04 12.62
N GLN A 148 -1.57 0.78 13.36
CA GLN A 148 -0.13 0.64 13.48
C GLN A 148 0.64 0.57 12.14
N ARG A 149 0.22 1.36 11.14
CA ARG A 149 0.80 1.35 9.78
C ARG A 149 1.24 2.74 9.33
N TYR A 150 2.24 2.79 8.46
CA TYR A 150 2.55 3.99 7.70
C TYR A 150 1.59 4.14 6.53
N ALA A 151 1.15 5.37 6.29
CA ALA A 151 0.31 5.75 5.17
C ALA A 151 0.99 6.83 4.32
N TYR A 152 0.69 6.81 3.04
CA TYR A 152 1.12 7.81 2.07
C TYR A 152 -0.12 8.31 1.34
N MET A 153 -0.58 9.50 1.71
CA MET A 153 -1.76 10.13 1.11
C MET A 153 -1.33 11.03 -0.03
N PHE A 154 -1.93 10.88 -1.19
CA PHE A 154 -1.62 11.63 -2.42
C PHE A 154 -2.93 12.14 -3.05
N GLU A 155 -2.81 13.11 -3.96
CA GLU A 155 -3.98 13.63 -4.65
C GLU A 155 -4.42 12.71 -5.79
N ASP A 156 -5.72 12.46 -5.87
CA ASP A 156 -6.33 11.74 -6.97
C ASP A 156 -7.18 12.70 -7.83
N VAL A 157 -6.52 13.38 -8.77
CA VAL A 157 -7.16 14.41 -9.59
C VAL A 157 -7.97 13.82 -10.74
N ALA A 158 -9.01 14.52 -11.18
CA ALA A 158 -9.74 14.16 -12.39
C ALA A 158 -8.84 14.29 -13.62
N ILE A 159 -8.66 13.21 -14.38
CA ILE A 159 -7.74 13.14 -15.53
C ILE A 159 -8.43 13.23 -16.90
N SER A 160 -9.76 13.18 -16.92
CA SER A 160 -10.55 13.22 -18.15
C SER A 160 -11.92 13.85 -17.90
N SER A 161 -12.59 14.26 -18.98
CA SER A 161 -13.95 14.81 -18.88
C SER A 161 -14.91 13.75 -18.35
N VAL A 162 -14.69 12.46 -18.65
CA VAL A 162 -15.50 11.35 -18.13
C VAL A 162 -15.50 11.31 -16.60
N CYS A 163 -14.37 11.64 -15.95
CA CYS A 163 -14.31 11.75 -14.49
C CYS A 163 -15.19 12.91 -14.01
N VAL A 164 -15.04 14.09 -14.61
CA VAL A 164 -15.79 15.30 -14.23
C VAL A 164 -17.29 15.13 -14.50
N ASP A 165 -17.65 14.60 -15.67
CA ASP A 165 -19.03 14.42 -16.12
C ASP A 165 -19.77 13.43 -15.22
N CYS A 166 -19.13 12.31 -14.84
CA CYS A 166 -19.74 11.37 -13.89
C CYS A 166 -19.95 12.04 -12.53
N HIS A 167 -18.92 12.68 -11.97
CA HIS A 167 -19.03 13.34 -10.67
C HIS A 167 -20.00 14.53 -10.65
N ASN A 168 -20.20 15.21 -11.77
CA ASN A 168 -21.14 16.33 -11.85
C ASN A 168 -22.60 15.91 -12.07
N ASN A 169 -22.85 14.71 -12.61
CA ASN A 169 -24.21 14.28 -12.96
C ASN A 169 -24.69 13.08 -12.13
N HIS A 170 -23.90 12.62 -11.15
CA HIS A 170 -24.28 11.52 -10.29
C HIS A 170 -25.26 12.00 -9.21
N ASP A 171 -26.39 11.30 -9.04
CA ASP A 171 -27.47 11.69 -8.12
C ASP A 171 -27.01 11.87 -6.66
N GLU A 172 -26.07 11.03 -6.21
CA GLU A 172 -25.47 11.13 -4.87
C GLU A 172 -24.28 12.10 -4.77
N SER A 173 -23.97 12.87 -5.82
CA SER A 173 -22.83 13.77 -5.78
C SER A 173 -23.05 14.95 -4.84
N PRO A 174 -22.16 15.20 -3.87
CA PRO A 174 -22.29 16.34 -2.97
C PRO A 174 -21.82 17.66 -3.61
N LYS A 175 -21.23 17.62 -4.82
CA LYS A 175 -20.69 18.78 -5.54
C LYS A 175 -20.67 18.52 -7.05
N GLU A 176 -21.24 19.44 -7.83
CA GLU A 176 -21.51 19.25 -9.27
C GLU A 176 -20.86 20.28 -10.21
N ASP A 177 -19.95 21.11 -9.70
CA ASP A 177 -19.25 22.15 -10.45
C ASP A 177 -17.75 21.84 -10.66
N TRP A 178 -17.40 20.54 -10.72
CA TRP A 178 -16.04 20.11 -11.00
C TRP A 178 -15.60 20.54 -12.40
N LYS A 179 -14.30 20.83 -12.54
CA LYS A 179 -13.65 21.20 -13.80
C LYS A 179 -12.31 20.46 -13.90
N LEU A 180 -11.93 20.14 -15.13
CA LEU A 180 -10.61 19.66 -15.51
C LEU A 180 -9.55 20.72 -15.27
#